data_AF-A0A2V6EU18-F1
#
_entry.id   AF-A0A2V6EU18-F1
#
_cell.length_a   1.000
_cell.length_b   1.000
_cell.length_c   1.000
_cell.angle_alpha   90.00
_cell.angle_beta   90.00
_cell.angle_gamma   90.00
#
_symmetry.space_group_name_H-M   'P 1'
#
loop_
_entity.id
_entity.type
_entity.pdbx_description
1 polymer ?
#
loop_
_entity_poly.entity_id
_entity_poly.type
_entity_poly.pdbx_seq_one_letter_code
_entity_poly.pdbx_strand_id
1 'polypeptide(L)'
;SDALTKTLFGRPSFHFGFFAADFTATTTVHLFDALPGCCNFVAPQRGHPSWPIVRPAEAEVYVDQTSGDVCLRKIETREYLGSFARNWIIPLGFHPFQFGMAPHMPRLRCGKVIVQRRSWTITPDEIGKGDFTGVSRDLVLAIEHLRAQRDLPRFVYIRPTEQALRRSGAEGRDKDTKPVFVDLESYLFLEIFHRWLTKSGELEVTEMLPDPDHLLWKEADGRRSFELRTLIIPRS
;
A
#
# COMPACT_ATOMS: atom_id res chain seq x y z
N SER A 1 9.18 25.67 9.43
CA SER A 1 9.69 24.80 10.50
C SER A 1 8.66 24.66 11.62
N ASP A 2 8.18 25.73 12.26
CA ASP A 2 7.23 25.64 13.40
C ASP A 2 5.95 24.80 13.17
N ALA A 3 5.26 24.98 12.04
CA ALA A 3 4.07 24.18 11.71
C ALA A 3 4.38 22.68 11.57
N LEU A 4 5.58 22.34 11.08
CA LEU A 4 6.04 20.96 10.92
C LEU A 4 6.50 20.36 12.26
N THR A 5 7.12 21.17 13.13
CA THR A 5 7.46 20.75 14.50
C THR A 5 6.20 20.41 15.30
N LYS A 6 5.13 21.19 15.11
CA LYS A 6 3.84 20.96 15.77
C LYS A 6 3.19 19.62 15.39
N THR A 7 3.45 19.08 14.19
CA THR A 7 2.90 17.76 13.81
C THR A 7 3.54 16.59 14.57
N LEU A 8 4.70 16.80 15.17
CA LEU A 8 5.38 15.81 16.00
C LEU A 8 4.89 15.77 17.44
N PHE A 9 4.10 16.76 17.87
CA PHE A 9 3.62 16.87 19.26
C PHE A 9 4.75 16.75 20.31
N GLY A 10 5.94 17.28 19.99
CA GLY A 10 7.13 17.20 20.85
C GLY A 10 7.70 15.79 21.04
N ARG A 11 7.26 14.80 20.25
CA ARG A 11 7.78 13.44 20.28
C ARG A 11 8.80 13.24 19.15
N PRO A 12 9.87 12.47 19.38
CA PRO A 12 10.80 12.15 18.31
C PRO A 12 10.12 11.30 17.23
N SER A 13 10.62 11.46 16.01
CA SER A 13 10.30 10.68 14.82
C SER A 13 11.58 10.03 14.30
N PHE A 14 11.43 9.03 13.45
CA PHE A 14 12.58 8.40 12.81
C PHE A 14 12.29 8.11 11.34
N HIS A 15 13.36 8.03 10.58
CA HIS A 15 13.37 7.45 9.25
C HIS A 15 13.89 6.03 9.31
N PHE A 16 13.20 5.12 8.64
CA PHE A 16 13.62 3.74 8.43
C PHE A 16 13.33 3.35 6.98
N GLY A 17 14.36 3.15 6.16
CA GLY A 17 14.21 2.65 4.80
C GLY A 17 14.51 3.66 3.67
N PHE A 18 13.61 3.77 2.69
CA PHE A 18 13.85 4.40 1.39
C PHE A 18 13.62 5.93 1.40
N PHE A 19 14.57 6.68 0.83
CA PHE A 19 14.53 8.14 0.69
C PHE A 19 13.82 8.53 -0.60
N ALA A 20 12.65 9.14 -0.50
CA ALA A 20 11.89 9.57 -1.67
C ALA A 20 12.11 11.05 -2.04
N ALA A 21 13.12 11.72 -1.45
CA ALA A 21 13.40 13.12 -1.76
C ALA A 21 13.86 13.32 -3.23
N ASP A 22 14.21 12.25 -3.93
CA ASP A 22 14.71 12.32 -5.31
C ASP A 22 13.59 12.22 -6.37
N PHE A 23 12.32 12.06 -5.99
CA PHE A 23 11.26 11.72 -6.97
C PHE A 23 10.13 12.74 -7.18
N THR A 24 10.09 13.90 -6.52
CA THR A 24 9.01 14.87 -6.80
C THR A 24 9.46 16.33 -6.84
N ALA A 25 8.98 17.03 -7.86
CA ALA A 25 9.34 18.38 -8.29
C ALA A 25 9.14 19.50 -7.24
N THR A 26 9.97 20.55 -7.39
CA THR A 26 9.91 21.96 -6.93
C THR A 26 9.58 22.29 -5.46
N THR A 27 9.15 21.35 -4.61
CA THR A 27 8.83 21.61 -3.19
C THR A 27 9.37 20.50 -2.28
N THR A 28 10.68 20.28 -2.29
CA THR A 28 11.32 19.30 -1.38
C THR A 28 11.53 19.94 -0.01
N VAL A 29 10.83 19.45 1.03
CA VAL A 29 11.18 19.75 2.42
C VAL A 29 12.25 18.74 2.84
N HIS A 30 13.48 19.21 3.03
CA HIS A 30 14.54 18.41 3.64
C HIS A 30 14.24 18.20 5.12
N LEU A 31 13.54 17.10 5.45
CA LEU A 31 12.95 16.87 6.77
C LEU A 31 13.96 17.02 7.92
N PHE A 32 15.14 16.44 7.75
CA PHE A 32 16.21 16.46 8.76
C PHE A 32 16.83 17.84 8.95
N ASP A 33 16.81 18.68 7.92
CA ASP A 33 17.30 20.06 7.98
C ASP A 33 16.21 21.00 8.52
N ALA A 34 14.94 20.66 8.29
CA ALA A 34 13.78 21.43 8.77
C ALA A 34 13.46 21.19 10.25
N LEU A 35 13.84 20.02 10.78
CA LEU A 35 13.57 19.55 12.15
C LEU A 35 14.82 18.95 12.82
N PRO A 36 15.91 19.72 12.94
CA PRO A 36 17.13 19.23 13.57
C PRO A 36 16.86 18.80 15.01
N GLY A 37 17.21 17.56 15.36
CA GLY A 37 17.06 17.00 16.72
C GLY A 37 15.72 16.33 17.02
N CYS A 38 14.72 16.43 16.13
CA CYS A 38 13.43 15.72 16.31
C CYS A 38 13.30 14.47 15.44
N CYS A 39 14.20 14.29 14.45
CA CYS A 39 14.20 13.17 13.54
C CYS A 39 15.50 12.36 13.66
N ASN A 40 15.38 11.05 13.88
CA ASN A 40 16.49 10.10 13.90
C ASN A 40 16.65 9.42 12.53
N PHE A 41 17.85 9.38 11.98
CA PHE A 41 18.15 8.66 10.75
C PHE A 41 18.56 7.22 11.09
N VAL A 42 17.63 6.27 10.99
CA VAL A 42 17.83 4.86 11.35
C VAL A 42 17.81 3.98 10.11
N ALA A 43 18.93 3.93 9.39
CA ALA A 43 18.99 3.26 8.11
C ALA A 43 20.38 2.67 7.82
N PRO A 44 20.49 1.63 6.96
CA PRO A 44 21.79 1.09 6.56
C PRO A 44 22.58 2.04 5.64
N GLN A 45 21.92 3.01 5.00
CA GLN A 45 22.56 3.99 4.13
C GLN A 45 23.39 5.00 4.92
N ARG A 46 24.32 5.67 4.23
CA ARG A 46 25.10 6.77 4.82
C ARG A 46 24.20 8.01 4.96
N GLY A 47 23.92 8.41 6.20
CA GLY A 47 23.26 9.69 6.50
C GLY A 47 24.21 10.89 6.33
N HIS A 48 23.64 12.10 6.23
CA HIS A 48 24.43 13.32 6.25
C HIS A 48 25.11 13.48 7.63
N PRO A 49 26.37 13.97 7.70
CA PRO A 49 27.12 14.04 8.96
C PRO A 49 26.47 14.88 10.08
N SER A 50 25.59 15.82 9.73
CA SER A 50 24.88 16.66 10.71
C SER A 50 23.63 16.03 11.30
N TRP A 51 23.22 14.84 10.84
CA TRP A 51 21.99 14.19 11.29
C TRP A 51 22.25 13.28 12.50
N PRO A 52 21.25 13.11 13.40
CA PRO A 52 21.31 12.07 14.42
C PRO A 52 21.19 10.68 13.78
N ILE A 53 22.31 10.00 13.55
CA ILE A 53 22.36 8.68 12.90
C ILE A 53 22.34 7.57 13.95
N VAL A 54 21.52 6.55 13.74
CA VAL A 54 21.50 5.30 14.52
C VAL A 54 21.61 4.14 13.54
N ARG A 55 22.49 3.17 13.79
CA ARG A 55 22.56 2.00 12.89
C ARG A 55 21.36 1.09 13.16
N PRO A 56 20.77 0.44 12.13
CA PRO A 56 19.68 -0.51 12.35
C PRO A 56 20.01 -1.60 13.38
N ALA A 57 21.28 -2.03 13.44
CA ALA A 57 21.76 -3.02 14.41
C ALA A 57 21.79 -2.52 15.87
N GLU A 58 21.68 -1.22 16.11
CA GLU A 58 21.69 -0.59 17.42
C GLU A 58 20.27 -0.27 17.93
N ALA A 59 19.25 -0.56 17.12
CA ALA A 59 17.85 -0.28 17.41
C ALA A 59 17.00 -1.56 17.38
N GLU A 60 15.93 -1.57 18.15
CA GLU A 60 14.93 -2.65 18.16
C GLU A 60 13.51 -2.08 18.06
N VAL A 61 12.64 -2.90 17.47
CA VAL A 61 11.20 -2.65 17.42
C VAL A 61 10.57 -3.25 18.68
N TYR A 62 9.70 -2.50 19.35
CA TYR A 62 8.96 -2.97 20.51
C TYR A 62 7.51 -2.51 20.48
N VAL A 63 6.64 -3.23 21.19
CA VAL A 63 5.26 -2.82 21.43
C VAL A 63 5.18 -2.14 22.79
N ASP A 64 4.81 -0.86 22.81
CA ASP A 64 4.52 -0.15 24.05
C ASP A 64 3.27 -0.74 24.68
N GLN A 65 3.41 -1.34 25.86
CA GLN A 65 2.33 -2.07 26.53
C GLN A 65 1.23 -1.15 27.05
N THR A 66 1.50 0.15 27.22
CA THR A 66 0.54 1.12 27.73
C THR A 66 -0.35 1.64 26.60
N SER A 67 0.24 2.00 25.47
CA SER A 67 -0.48 2.59 24.33
C SER A 67 -0.82 1.60 23.21
N GLY A 68 -0.27 0.38 23.25
CA GLY A 68 -0.34 -0.60 22.16
C GLY A 68 0.39 -0.16 20.89
N ASP A 69 1.29 0.81 21.00
CA ASP A 69 1.97 1.40 19.84
C ASP A 69 3.19 0.57 19.46
N VAL A 70 3.49 0.52 18.16
CA VAL A 70 4.71 -0.12 17.67
C VAL A 70 5.76 0.96 17.52
N CYS A 71 6.85 0.82 18.26
CA CYS A 71 7.83 1.87 18.45
C CYS A 71 9.24 1.37 18.17
N LEU A 72 10.15 2.31 17.94
CA LEU A 72 11.57 2.05 17.79
C LEU A 72 12.33 2.65 18.97
N ARG A 73 13.31 1.91 19.50
CA ARG A 73 14.24 2.42 20.52
C ARG A 73 15.65 1.90 20.32
N LYS A 74 16.65 2.58 20.90
CA LYS A 74 18.01 2.02 21.00
C LYS A 74 18.02 0.80 21.93
N ILE A 75 18.77 -0.23 21.56
CA ILE A 75 18.85 -1.49 22.32
C ILE A 75 19.46 -1.25 23.71
N GLU A 76 20.60 -0.56 23.77
CA GLU A 76 21.36 -0.39 25.01
C GLU A 76 20.71 0.61 25.97
N THR A 77 20.40 1.81 25.47
CA THR A 77 19.91 2.92 26.32
C THR A 77 18.40 2.91 26.50
N ARG A 78 17.67 2.10 25.72
CA ARG A 78 16.20 2.13 25.61
C ARG A 78 15.64 3.50 25.20
N GLU A 79 16.49 4.39 24.67
CA GLU A 79 16.09 5.70 24.18
C GLU A 79 15.04 5.56 23.08
N TYR A 80 13.88 6.18 23.29
CA TYR A 80 12.77 6.18 22.34
C TYR A 80 13.13 6.99 21.08
N LEU A 81 13.11 6.34 19.92
CA LEU A 81 13.47 6.94 18.63
C LEU A 81 12.25 7.40 17.83
N GLY A 82 11.07 6.87 18.14
CA GLY A 82 9.79 7.29 17.57
C GLY A 82 8.80 6.15 17.37
N SER A 83 7.62 6.50 16.85
CA SER A 83 6.50 5.58 16.62
C SER A 83 6.41 5.19 15.15
N PHE A 84 6.08 3.93 14.84
CA PHE A 84 5.77 3.48 13.48
C PHE A 84 4.39 3.94 13.00
N ALA A 85 3.49 4.40 13.88
CA ALA A 85 2.10 4.69 13.52
C ALA A 85 1.65 6.13 13.82
N ARG A 86 2.27 6.81 14.79
CA ARG A 86 1.72 8.05 15.37
C ARG A 86 2.47 9.33 15.04
N ASN A 87 3.79 9.27 14.85
CA ASN A 87 4.65 10.45 14.72
C ASN A 87 5.29 10.57 13.33
N TRP A 88 4.59 10.07 12.30
CA TRP A 88 5.11 10.07 10.95
C TRP A 88 4.90 11.41 10.28
N ILE A 89 5.99 11.95 9.74
CA ILE A 89 5.91 12.97 8.71
C ILE A 89 6.02 12.22 7.39
N ILE A 90 4.88 12.03 6.75
CA ILE A 90 4.76 11.32 5.47
C ILE A 90 4.92 12.38 4.36
N PRO A 91 6.11 12.55 3.74
CA PRO A 91 6.29 13.55 2.67
C PRO A 91 5.54 13.17 1.39
N LEU A 92 5.26 11.88 1.20
CA LEU A 92 4.56 11.30 0.06
C LEU A 92 3.61 10.26 0.62
N GLY A 93 2.31 10.34 0.30
CA GLY A 93 1.19 9.61 0.91
C GLY A 93 1.25 8.07 0.89
N PHE A 94 2.36 7.50 1.37
CA PHE A 94 2.62 6.09 1.54
C PHE A 94 2.24 5.69 2.95
N HIS A 95 1.38 4.69 3.06
CA HIS A 95 1.17 3.99 4.31
C HIS A 95 2.37 3.07 4.55
N PRO A 96 3.09 3.17 5.69
CA PRO A 96 4.34 2.43 5.89
C PRO A 96 4.16 0.97 6.26
N PHE A 97 2.94 0.59 6.60
CA PHE A 97 2.59 -0.80 6.82
C PHE A 97 1.90 -1.34 5.58
N GLN A 98 2.50 -2.36 5.00
CA GLN A 98 1.81 -3.26 4.10
C GLN A 98 1.28 -4.42 4.94
N PHE A 99 -0.02 -4.43 5.17
CA PHE A 99 -0.68 -5.55 5.82
C PHE A 99 -0.98 -6.60 4.75
N GLY A 100 -0.25 -7.71 4.78
CA GLY A 100 -0.45 -8.83 3.87
C GLY A 100 -0.79 -10.10 4.64
N MET A 101 -1.94 -10.68 4.36
CA MET A 101 -2.28 -12.04 4.78
C MET A 101 -2.66 -12.83 3.53
N ALA A 102 -1.77 -13.70 3.07
CA ALA A 102 -2.06 -14.60 1.96
C ALA A 102 -2.78 -15.87 2.48
N PRO A 103 -3.64 -16.50 1.67
CA PRO A 103 -4.04 -16.10 0.31
C PRO A 103 -5.21 -15.10 0.31
N HIS A 104 -5.71 -14.65 1.47
CA HIS A 104 -6.84 -13.74 1.59
C HIS A 104 -6.63 -12.73 2.72
N MET A 105 -6.71 -11.45 2.37
CA MET A 105 -6.65 -10.32 3.30
C MET A 105 -8.07 -9.78 3.54
N PRO A 106 -8.57 -9.77 4.78
CA PRO A 106 -9.85 -9.15 5.09
C PRO A 106 -9.77 -7.63 4.96
N ARG A 107 -10.93 -7.00 4.77
CA ARG A 107 -11.05 -5.54 4.82
C ARG A 107 -10.76 -5.04 6.24
N LEU A 108 -9.74 -4.20 6.39
CA LEU A 108 -9.42 -3.56 7.66
C LEU A 108 -10.05 -2.17 7.73
N ARG A 109 -10.61 -1.86 8.89
CA ARG A 109 -11.22 -0.56 9.19
C ARG A 109 -10.67 0.01 10.48
N CYS A 110 -10.45 1.32 10.51
CA CYS A 110 -10.24 2.10 11.71
C CYS A 110 -11.41 3.08 11.84
N GLY A 111 -12.38 2.74 12.70
CA GLY A 111 -13.66 3.45 12.74
C GLY A 111 -14.38 3.38 11.39
N LYS A 112 -14.61 4.55 10.78
CA LYS A 112 -15.25 4.69 9.45
C LYS A 112 -14.24 4.73 8.29
N VAL A 113 -12.95 4.67 8.57
CA VAL A 113 -11.89 4.72 7.56
C VAL A 113 -11.50 3.30 7.17
N ILE A 114 -11.53 2.99 5.88
CA ILE A 114 -10.96 1.75 5.35
C ILE A 114 -9.46 1.97 5.20
N VAL A 115 -8.68 1.21 5.96
CA VAL A 115 -7.21 1.31 5.95
C VAL A 115 -6.57 0.26 5.03
N GLN A 116 -7.28 -0.84 4.76
CA GLN A 116 -6.89 -1.87 3.79
C GLN A 116 -8.16 -2.46 3.18
N ARG A 117 -8.24 -2.51 1.85
CA ARG A 117 -9.32 -3.18 1.12
C ARG A 117 -9.14 -4.70 1.20
N ARG A 118 -10.24 -5.45 1.09
CA ARG A 118 -10.21 -6.91 0.95
C ARG A 118 -9.40 -7.27 -0.30
N SER A 119 -8.48 -8.22 -0.19
CA SER A 119 -7.70 -8.71 -1.32
C SER A 119 -7.45 -10.20 -1.26
N TRP A 120 -7.11 -10.79 -2.39
CA TRP A 120 -6.84 -12.21 -2.58
C TRP A 120 -5.59 -12.37 -3.44
N THR A 121 -4.85 -13.44 -3.21
CA THR A 121 -3.81 -13.91 -4.12
C THR A 121 -4.37 -15.02 -4.97
N ILE A 122 -4.32 -14.86 -6.29
CA ILE A 122 -4.80 -15.83 -7.28
C ILE A 122 -3.63 -16.34 -8.13
N THR A 123 -3.54 -17.65 -8.32
CA THR A 123 -2.55 -18.30 -9.20
C THR A 123 -3.23 -18.99 -10.40
N PRO A 124 -2.50 -19.29 -11.50
CA PRO A 124 -3.04 -19.99 -12.67
C PRO A 124 -3.74 -21.32 -12.35
N ASP A 125 -3.23 -22.07 -11.36
CA ASP A 125 -3.78 -23.38 -10.99
C ASP A 125 -5.22 -23.29 -10.48
N GLU A 126 -5.66 -22.13 -10.01
CA GLU A 126 -7.00 -21.91 -9.47
C GLU A 126 -8.07 -21.69 -10.54
N ILE A 127 -7.69 -21.22 -11.73
CA ILE A 127 -8.60 -21.18 -12.89
C ILE A 127 -8.74 -22.59 -13.50
N GLY A 128 -7.76 -23.46 -13.25
CA GLY A 128 -7.71 -24.81 -13.80
C GLY A 128 -7.15 -24.86 -15.22
N LYS A 129 -7.18 -26.05 -15.82
CA LYS A 129 -6.69 -26.30 -17.19
C LYS A 129 -7.83 -26.16 -18.17
N GLY A 130 -7.62 -25.40 -19.24
CA GLY A 130 -8.59 -25.24 -20.34
C GLY A 130 -7.96 -24.54 -21.53
N ASP A 131 -8.58 -24.69 -22.70
CA ASP A 131 -8.25 -23.87 -23.87
C ASP A 131 -9.04 -22.55 -23.78
N PHE A 132 -8.32 -21.50 -23.41
CA PHE A 132 -8.88 -20.15 -23.28
C PHE A 132 -8.54 -19.27 -24.49
N THR A 133 -8.30 -19.86 -25.66
CA THR A 133 -8.05 -19.12 -26.89
C THR A 133 -9.36 -18.61 -27.52
N GLY A 134 -9.30 -17.44 -28.17
CA GLY A 134 -10.46 -16.82 -28.81
C GLY A 134 -11.59 -16.50 -27.83
N VAL A 135 -12.85 -16.58 -28.30
CA VAL A 135 -14.03 -16.45 -27.45
C VAL A 135 -14.34 -17.81 -26.80
N SER A 136 -13.92 -17.98 -25.55
CA SER A 136 -13.96 -19.24 -24.81
C SER A 136 -15.06 -19.23 -23.75
N ARG A 137 -16.04 -20.13 -23.91
CA ARG A 137 -17.04 -20.43 -22.87
C ARG A 137 -16.37 -20.96 -21.59
N ASP A 138 -15.32 -21.74 -21.75
CA ASP A 138 -14.63 -22.39 -20.63
C ASP A 138 -13.95 -21.35 -19.73
N LEU A 139 -13.45 -20.24 -20.31
CA LEU A 139 -12.94 -19.12 -19.53
C LEU A 139 -14.02 -18.50 -18.63
N VAL A 140 -15.22 -18.30 -19.16
CA VAL A 140 -16.36 -17.77 -18.39
C VAL A 140 -16.68 -18.69 -17.22
N LEU A 141 -16.81 -20.00 -17.48
CA LEU A 141 -17.13 -20.99 -16.45
C LEU A 141 -16.03 -21.09 -15.39
N ALA A 142 -14.76 -21.05 -15.80
CA ALA A 142 -13.63 -21.12 -14.90
C ALA A 142 -13.57 -19.89 -13.97
N ILE A 143 -13.80 -18.69 -14.49
CA ILE A 143 -13.84 -17.47 -13.67
C ILE A 143 -15.06 -17.46 -12.74
N GLU A 144 -16.24 -17.88 -13.20
CA GLU A 144 -17.42 -17.97 -12.33
C GLU A 144 -17.20 -18.98 -11.20
N HIS A 145 -16.55 -20.11 -11.48
CA HIS A 145 -16.18 -21.07 -10.45
C HIS A 145 -15.20 -20.46 -9.43
N LEU A 146 -14.16 -19.77 -9.92
CA LEU A 146 -13.20 -19.06 -9.07
C LEU A 146 -13.90 -18.01 -8.19
N ARG A 147 -14.81 -17.21 -8.76
CA ARG A 147 -15.60 -16.21 -8.03
C ARG A 147 -16.39 -16.86 -6.89
N ALA A 148 -17.09 -17.96 -7.17
CA ALA A 148 -17.88 -18.66 -6.18
C ALA A 148 -17.01 -19.28 -5.07
N GLN A 149 -15.87 -19.88 -5.43
CA GLN A 149 -14.96 -20.51 -4.47
C GLN A 149 -14.25 -19.50 -3.55
N ARG A 150 -13.85 -18.35 -4.11
CA ARG A 150 -13.06 -17.33 -3.40
C ARG A 150 -13.91 -16.17 -2.85
N ASP A 151 -15.21 -16.20 -3.12
CA ASP A 151 -16.16 -15.14 -2.78
C ASP A 151 -15.70 -13.77 -3.31
N LEU A 152 -15.37 -13.74 -4.62
CA LEU A 152 -14.90 -12.53 -5.30
C LEU A 152 -16.10 -11.64 -5.71
N PRO A 153 -16.05 -10.33 -5.44
CA PRO A 153 -17.04 -9.39 -5.96
C PRO A 153 -16.90 -9.26 -7.48
N ARG A 154 -17.97 -8.80 -8.14
CA ARG A 154 -17.97 -8.56 -9.59
C ARG A 154 -16.85 -7.60 -10.04
N PHE A 155 -16.70 -6.49 -9.33
CA PHE A 155 -15.75 -5.44 -9.67
C PHE A 155 -14.51 -5.53 -8.81
N VAL A 156 -13.36 -5.72 -9.46
CA VAL A 156 -12.05 -5.87 -8.80
C VAL A 156 -10.99 -5.02 -9.48
N TYR A 157 -9.89 -4.82 -8.76
CA TYR A 157 -8.63 -4.37 -9.31
C TYR A 157 -7.62 -5.51 -9.27
N ILE A 158 -6.84 -5.68 -10.33
CA ILE A 158 -5.77 -6.66 -10.39
C ILE A 158 -4.42 -6.01 -10.55
N ARG A 159 -3.39 -6.61 -9.96
CA ARG A 159 -1.99 -6.33 -10.24
C ARG A 159 -1.15 -7.57 -9.96
N PRO A 160 0.05 -7.71 -10.55
CA PRO A 160 1.01 -8.71 -10.12
C PRO A 160 1.36 -8.49 -8.65
N THR A 161 1.56 -9.58 -7.91
CA THR A 161 2.09 -9.49 -6.54
C THR A 161 3.52 -8.94 -6.56
N GLU A 162 3.99 -8.41 -5.43
CA GLU A 162 5.39 -8.00 -5.32
C GLU A 162 6.34 -9.16 -5.66
N GLN A 163 6.04 -10.37 -5.18
CA GLN A 163 6.85 -11.55 -5.46
C GLN A 163 6.93 -11.84 -6.98
N ALA A 164 5.83 -11.69 -7.72
CA ALA A 164 5.81 -11.83 -9.17
C ALA A 164 6.62 -10.72 -9.88
N LEU A 165 6.57 -9.49 -9.39
CA LEU A 165 7.38 -8.38 -9.91
C LEU A 165 8.88 -8.62 -9.67
N ARG A 166 9.25 -9.17 -8.50
CA ARG A 166 10.64 -9.51 -8.16
C ARG A 166 11.22 -10.53 -9.12
N ARG A 167 10.48 -11.63 -9.34
CA ARG A 167 10.90 -12.72 -10.25
C ARG A 167 11.11 -12.26 -11.68
N SER A 168 10.34 -11.27 -12.14
CA SER A 168 10.39 -10.78 -13.52
C SER A 168 11.39 -9.64 -13.75
N GLY A 169 12.04 -9.13 -12.69
CA GLY A 169 12.90 -7.94 -12.79
C GLY A 169 12.14 -6.67 -13.18
N ALA A 170 10.82 -6.67 -12.99
CA ALA A 170 9.92 -5.56 -13.31
C ALA A 170 9.66 -4.64 -12.11
N GLU A 171 10.34 -4.86 -10.98
CA GLU A 171 10.31 -3.96 -9.83
C GLU A 171 10.60 -2.51 -10.26
N GLY A 172 9.70 -1.59 -9.92
CA GLY A 172 9.83 -0.17 -10.26
C GLY A 172 9.33 0.24 -11.66
N ARG A 173 8.80 -0.68 -12.48
CA ARG A 173 8.09 -0.32 -13.72
C ARG A 173 6.64 0.08 -13.42
N ASP A 174 6.37 1.38 -13.43
CA ASP A 174 5.06 2.00 -13.13
C ASP A 174 3.85 1.35 -13.86
N LYS A 175 4.06 0.86 -15.08
CA LYS A 175 3.00 0.21 -15.87
C LYS A 175 2.57 -1.16 -15.35
N ASP A 176 3.48 -1.91 -14.73
CA ASP A 176 3.19 -3.25 -14.20
C ASP A 176 2.76 -3.20 -12.72
N THR A 177 2.88 -2.04 -12.05
CA THR A 177 2.48 -1.84 -10.65
C THR A 177 1.09 -1.22 -10.50
N LYS A 178 0.61 -0.46 -11.50
CA LYS A 178 -0.70 0.21 -11.44
C LYS A 178 -1.84 -0.83 -11.49
N PRO A 179 -2.77 -0.83 -10.52
CA PRO A 179 -3.91 -1.74 -10.54
C PRO A 179 -4.82 -1.50 -11.75
N VAL A 180 -5.23 -2.59 -12.40
CA VAL A 180 -6.14 -2.59 -13.56
C VAL A 180 -7.55 -2.95 -13.10
N PHE A 181 -8.53 -2.14 -13.46
CA PHE A 181 -9.94 -2.45 -13.22
C PHE A 181 -10.41 -3.64 -14.06
N VAL A 182 -11.18 -4.53 -13.45
CA VAL A 182 -11.76 -5.72 -14.09
C VAL A 182 -13.22 -5.86 -13.63
N ASP A 183 -14.13 -5.91 -14.61
CA ASP A 183 -15.51 -6.37 -14.41
C ASP A 183 -15.57 -7.87 -14.74
N LEU A 184 -15.73 -8.72 -13.73
CA LEU A 184 -15.74 -10.17 -13.91
C LEU A 184 -17.00 -10.72 -14.62
N GLU A 185 -17.95 -9.86 -15.00
CA GLU A 185 -19.08 -10.24 -15.87
C GLU A 185 -18.90 -9.81 -17.33
N SER A 186 -17.78 -9.14 -17.65
CA SER A 186 -17.46 -8.72 -19.00
C SER A 186 -16.38 -9.61 -19.61
N TYR A 187 -16.71 -10.27 -20.72
CA TYR A 187 -15.79 -11.20 -21.39
C TYR A 187 -14.43 -10.57 -21.73
N LEU A 188 -14.42 -9.33 -22.21
CA LEU A 188 -13.18 -8.60 -22.53
C LEU A 188 -12.28 -8.44 -21.29
N PHE A 189 -12.88 -8.21 -20.12
CA PHE A 189 -12.14 -8.11 -18.87
C PHE A 189 -11.70 -9.48 -18.35
N LEU A 190 -12.42 -10.56 -18.66
CA LEU A 190 -11.97 -11.93 -18.38
C LEU A 190 -10.71 -12.28 -19.18
N GLU A 191 -10.65 -11.91 -20.46
CA GLU A 191 -9.45 -12.09 -21.28
C GLU A 191 -8.25 -11.30 -20.74
N ILE A 192 -8.49 -10.06 -20.28
CA ILE A 192 -7.45 -9.24 -19.63
C ILE A 192 -6.97 -9.92 -18.35
N PHE A 193 -7.90 -10.35 -17.48
CA PHE A 193 -7.57 -11.05 -16.23
C PHE A 193 -6.71 -12.29 -16.49
N HIS A 194 -7.16 -13.16 -17.40
CA HIS A 194 -6.44 -14.37 -17.75
C HIS A 194 -5.04 -14.05 -18.31
N ARG A 195 -4.92 -13.10 -19.25
CA ARG A 195 -3.62 -12.73 -19.83
C ARG A 195 -2.64 -12.20 -18.79
N TRP A 196 -3.10 -11.37 -17.85
CA TRP A 196 -2.26 -10.89 -16.75
C TRP A 196 -1.83 -12.04 -15.84
N LEU A 197 -2.74 -12.96 -15.52
CA LEU A 197 -2.42 -14.11 -14.67
C LEU A 197 -1.41 -15.05 -15.34
N THR A 198 -1.58 -15.36 -16.63
CA THR A 198 -0.64 -16.17 -17.41
C THR A 198 0.74 -15.51 -17.49
N LYS A 199 0.77 -14.18 -17.71
CA LYS A 199 2.04 -13.41 -17.82
C LYS A 199 2.79 -13.38 -16.50
N SER A 200 2.11 -13.11 -15.39
CA SER A 200 2.72 -12.83 -14.09
C SER A 200 2.87 -14.06 -13.20
N GLY A 201 2.09 -15.12 -13.46
CA GLY A 201 2.06 -16.35 -12.68
C GLY A 201 1.38 -16.22 -11.31
N GLU A 202 1.07 -15.00 -10.88
CA GLU A 202 0.36 -14.71 -9.63
C GLU A 202 -0.17 -13.28 -9.66
N LEU A 203 -1.41 -13.07 -9.23
CA LEU A 203 -2.05 -11.75 -9.12
C LEU A 203 -2.55 -11.49 -7.71
N GLU A 204 -2.37 -10.24 -7.26
CA GLU A 204 -3.17 -9.66 -6.19
C GLU A 204 -4.46 -9.11 -6.81
N VAL A 205 -5.59 -9.64 -6.36
CA VAL A 205 -6.92 -9.17 -6.69
C VAL A 205 -7.43 -8.38 -5.49
N THR A 206 -7.90 -7.16 -5.67
CA THR A 206 -8.43 -6.30 -4.61
C THR A 206 -9.86 -5.90 -4.95
N GLU A 207 -10.75 -5.86 -3.97
CA GLU A 207 -12.11 -5.38 -4.19
C GLU A 207 -12.13 -3.93 -4.73
N MET A 208 -13.08 -3.61 -5.61
CA MET A 208 -13.39 -2.22 -5.92
C MET A 208 -14.21 -1.62 -4.78
N LEU A 209 -13.69 -0.56 -4.14
CA LEU A 209 -14.38 0.13 -3.05
C LEU A 209 -14.13 1.65 -3.10
N PRO A 210 -15.16 2.49 -3.32
CA PRO A 210 -16.56 2.13 -3.60
C PRO A 210 -16.71 1.40 -4.93
N ASP A 211 -17.66 0.46 -5.02
CA ASP A 211 -18.10 -0.11 -6.29
C ASP A 211 -18.99 0.90 -7.07
N PRO A 212 -19.29 0.65 -8.36
CA PRO A 212 -20.08 1.57 -9.19
C PRO A 212 -21.44 1.94 -8.61
N ASP A 213 -22.12 1.01 -7.92
CA ASP A 213 -23.44 1.23 -7.34
C ASP A 213 -23.38 2.06 -6.05
N HIS A 214 -22.20 2.17 -5.44
CA HIS A 214 -21.93 2.94 -4.24
C HIS A 214 -21.19 4.26 -4.49
N LEU A 215 -20.97 4.65 -5.76
CA LEU A 215 -20.43 5.97 -6.11
C LEU A 215 -21.38 7.09 -5.66
N LEU A 216 -20.85 8.06 -4.93
CA LEU A 216 -21.62 9.12 -4.25
C LEU A 216 -21.93 10.33 -5.16
N TRP A 217 -21.06 10.61 -6.13
CA TRP A 217 -21.25 11.74 -7.04
C TRP A 217 -22.14 11.32 -8.21
N LYS A 218 -23.30 11.97 -8.36
CA LYS A 218 -24.29 11.69 -9.41
C LYS A 218 -24.47 12.91 -10.31
N GLU A 219 -24.42 12.68 -11.61
CA GLU A 219 -24.71 13.65 -12.68
C GLU A 219 -25.84 13.12 -13.57
N ALA A 220 -26.32 13.93 -14.51
CA ALA A 220 -27.46 13.58 -15.36
C ALA A 220 -27.23 12.34 -16.23
N ASP A 221 -25.97 12.04 -16.54
CA ASP A 221 -25.53 10.92 -17.39
C ASP A 221 -24.93 9.75 -16.59
N GLY A 222 -24.90 9.81 -15.26
CA GLY A 222 -24.44 8.69 -14.43
C GLY A 222 -23.62 9.10 -13.20
N ARG A 223 -22.90 8.13 -12.64
CA ARG A 223 -22.10 8.31 -11.43
C ARG A 223 -20.64 8.58 -11.76
N ARG A 224 -19.93 9.29 -10.88
CA ARG A 224 -18.50 9.61 -11.02
C ARG A 224 -17.69 9.01 -9.88
N SER A 225 -16.52 8.46 -10.22
CA SER A 225 -15.46 8.24 -9.25
C SER A 225 -14.69 9.53 -9.04
N PHE A 226 -14.27 9.78 -7.81
CA PHE A 226 -13.43 10.92 -7.46
C PHE A 226 -12.53 10.56 -6.29
N GLU A 227 -11.44 11.30 -6.15
CA GLU A 227 -10.51 11.19 -5.04
C GLU A 227 -10.33 12.59 -4.43
N LEU A 228 -10.35 12.66 -3.10
CA LEU A 228 -10.06 13.89 -2.37
C LEU A 228 -8.69 13.77 -1.72
N ARG A 229 -7.78 14.68 -2.10
CA ARG A 229 -6.50 14.84 -1.39
C ARG A 229 -6.67 15.88 -0.30
N THR A 230 -6.50 15.47 0.95
CA THR A 230 -6.60 16.36 2.12
C THR A 230 -5.29 16.43 2.88
N LEU A 231 -5.02 17.59 3.47
CA LEU A 231 -3.94 17.79 4.44
C LEU A 231 -4.59 17.94 5.82
N ILE A 232 -4.31 17.01 6.72
CA ILE A 232 -4.76 17.09 8.11
C ILE A 232 -3.67 17.80 8.90
N ILE A 233 -3.96 18.99 9.41
CA ILE A 233 -3.10 19.69 10.36
C ILE A 233 -3.61 19.34 11.75
N PRO A 234 -2.81 18.67 12.59
CA PRO A 234 -3.24 18.34 13.94
C PRO A 234 -3.51 19.62 14.74
N ARG A 235 -4.56 19.62 15.55
CA ARG A 235 -4.84 20.76 16.44
C ARG A 235 -3.81 20.78 17.57
N SER A 236 -3.24 21.96 17.82
CA SER A 236 -2.39 22.28 18.97
C SER A 236 -3.11 22.13 20.29
#